data_AF-A0A3R9U5G1-F1
#
_entry.id   AF-A0A3R9U5G1-F1
#
_cell.length_a   1.000
_cell.length_b   1.000
_cell.length_c   1.000
_cell.angle_alpha   90.00
_cell.angle_beta   90.00
_cell.angle_gamma   90.00
#
_symmetry.space_group_name_H-M   'P 1'
#
loop_
_entity.id
_entity.type
_entity.pdbx_description
1 polymer ?
#
loop_
_entity_poly.entity_id
_entity_poly.type
_entity_poly.pdbx_seq_one_letter_code
_entity_poly.pdbx_strand_id
1 'polypeptide(L)'
;DRRKKVIEKSLAKRHRKEKAFRFAGLSAVVIGLAFVALLFGSILAKGLPAFWQTSMNVPVYFDPKVIDAGPVPVRTQGETPAHYQERYVDWQTKMGMVDWDSLIVNGMIAKDPSLASQRDYLSSLYASSEAYRLRDMVFADPSLIGKKENLTFLGDANVDVWLKGNIDRSLPDDQQQLDPEIRKLADDLKAKGVLENTFNTTLFKNPDSRSSPAI
;
A
#
# COMPACT_ATOMS: atom_id res chain seq x y z
N ASP A 1 -14.39 67.24 -45.01
CA ASP A 1 -15.10 66.07 -44.41
C ASP A 1 -14.85 64.70 -45.01
N ARG A 2 -14.82 64.51 -46.34
CA ARG A 2 -14.60 63.16 -46.95
C ARG A 2 -13.29 62.47 -46.55
N ARG A 3 -12.15 63.19 -46.50
CA ARG A 3 -10.84 62.62 -46.10
C ARG A 3 -10.81 62.16 -44.64
N LYS A 4 -11.42 62.91 -43.72
CA LYS A 4 -11.51 62.54 -42.29
C LYS A 4 -12.29 61.24 -42.11
N LYS A 5 -13.45 61.10 -42.76
CA LYS A 5 -14.28 59.86 -42.72
C LYS A 5 -13.56 58.62 -43.27
N VAL A 6 -12.68 58.76 -44.26
CA VAL A 6 -11.89 57.65 -44.83
C VAL A 6 -10.80 57.19 -43.86
N ILE A 7 -10.12 58.13 -43.20
CA ILE A 7 -9.10 57.85 -42.18
C ILE A 7 -9.75 57.23 -40.93
N GLU A 8 -10.90 57.73 -40.51
CA GLU A 8 -11.65 57.20 -39.37
C GLU A 8 -12.13 55.75 -39.63
N LYS A 9 -12.61 55.45 -40.85
CA LYS A 9 -12.93 54.09 -41.29
C LYS A 9 -11.71 53.17 -41.37
N SER A 10 -10.52 53.69 -41.71
CA SER A 10 -9.30 52.88 -41.77
C SER A 10 -8.73 52.57 -40.37
N LEU A 11 -8.88 53.48 -39.41
CA LEU A 11 -8.51 53.30 -38.00
C LEU A 11 -9.34 52.20 -37.34
N ALA A 12 -10.66 52.18 -37.52
CA ALA A 12 -11.55 51.15 -36.97
C ALA A 12 -11.18 49.73 -37.45
N LYS A 13 -10.76 49.58 -38.72
CA LYS A 13 -10.32 48.30 -39.28
C LYS A 13 -9.02 47.80 -38.64
N ARG A 14 -8.10 48.71 -38.28
CA ARG A 14 -6.82 48.38 -37.63
C ARG A 14 -7.01 47.98 -36.17
N HIS A 15 -7.79 48.74 -35.42
CA HIS A 15 -8.10 48.43 -34.02
C HIS A 15 -8.82 47.09 -33.85
N ARG A 16 -9.66 46.69 -34.80
CA ARG A 16 -10.28 45.35 -34.81
C ARG A 16 -9.26 44.22 -34.97
N LYS A 17 -8.28 44.37 -35.88
CA LYS A 17 -7.21 43.37 -36.06
C LYS A 17 -6.31 43.28 -34.84
N GLU A 18 -5.99 44.43 -34.24
CA GLU A 18 -5.21 44.48 -32.99
C GLU A 18 -5.94 43.81 -31.82
N LYS A 19 -7.24 44.08 -31.64
CA LYS A 19 -8.05 43.44 -30.60
C LYS A 19 -8.19 41.94 -30.81
N ALA A 20 -8.35 41.49 -32.07
CA ALA A 20 -8.39 40.07 -32.40
C ALA A 20 -7.06 39.38 -32.12
N PHE A 21 -5.92 40.00 -32.46
CA PHE A 21 -4.59 39.46 -32.17
C PHE A 21 -4.33 39.36 -30.65
N ARG A 22 -4.66 40.41 -29.89
CA ARG A 22 -4.55 40.41 -28.43
C ARG A 22 -5.47 39.37 -27.78
N PHE A 23 -6.69 39.23 -28.27
CA PHE A 23 -7.64 38.23 -27.78
C PHE A 23 -7.17 36.80 -28.11
N ALA A 24 -6.63 36.56 -29.32
CA ALA A 24 -6.09 35.27 -29.71
C ALA A 24 -4.87 34.89 -28.84
N GLY A 25 -3.96 35.83 -28.59
CA GLY A 25 -2.80 35.62 -27.70
C GLY A 25 -3.22 35.34 -26.25
N LEU A 26 -4.15 36.14 -25.69
CA LEU A 26 -4.67 35.91 -24.34
C LEU A 26 -5.40 34.56 -24.25
N SER A 27 -6.23 34.24 -25.24
CA SER A 27 -6.93 32.95 -25.31
C SER A 27 -5.95 31.79 -25.36
N ALA A 28 -4.86 31.88 -26.13
CA ALA A 28 -3.84 30.85 -26.20
C ALA A 28 -3.15 30.62 -24.85
N VAL A 29 -2.83 31.68 -24.11
CA VAL A 29 -2.25 31.58 -22.75
C VAL A 29 -3.25 30.95 -21.79
N VAL A 30 -4.51 31.39 -21.80
CA VAL A 30 -5.56 30.84 -20.93
C VAL A 30 -5.81 29.36 -21.23
N ILE A 31 -5.87 28.97 -22.50
CA ILE A 31 -6.01 27.57 -22.91
C ILE A 31 -4.80 26.75 -22.44
N GLY A 32 -3.58 27.29 -22.58
CA GLY A 32 -2.37 26.64 -22.07
C GLY A 32 -2.42 26.41 -20.56
N LEU A 33 -2.81 27.42 -19.78
CA LEU A 33 -2.99 27.31 -18.33
C LEU A 33 -4.12 26.33 -17.96
N ALA A 34 -5.20 26.28 -18.74
CA ALA A 34 -6.28 25.32 -18.54
C ALA A 34 -5.80 23.88 -18.74
N PHE A 35 -4.99 23.61 -19.77
CA PHE A 35 -4.39 22.27 -19.95
C PHE A 35 -3.47 21.88 -18.80
N VAL A 36 -2.66 22.81 -18.31
CA VAL A 36 -1.81 22.56 -17.13
C VAL A 36 -2.66 22.24 -15.90
N ALA A 37 -3.71 23.02 -15.64
CA ALA A 37 -4.62 22.76 -14.54
C ALA A 37 -5.34 21.41 -14.67
N LEU A 38 -5.79 21.04 -15.87
CA LEU A 38 -6.39 19.73 -16.14
C LEU A 38 -5.40 18.58 -15.94
N LEU A 39 -4.14 18.76 -16.34
CA LEU A 39 -3.09 17.76 -16.15
C LEU A 39 -2.80 17.56 -14.66
N PHE A 40 -2.60 18.63 -13.89
CA PHE A 40 -2.41 18.53 -12.44
C PHE A 40 -3.64 17.95 -11.74
N GLY A 41 -4.85 18.38 -12.12
CA GLY A 41 -6.09 17.84 -11.58
C GLY A 41 -6.22 16.33 -11.82
N SER A 42 -5.89 15.87 -13.03
CA SER A 42 -5.88 14.44 -13.39
C SER A 42 -4.85 13.64 -12.59
N ILE A 43 -3.62 14.16 -12.44
CA ILE A 43 -2.57 13.50 -11.66
C ILE A 43 -2.97 13.40 -10.19
N LEU A 44 -3.48 14.48 -9.59
CA LEU A 44 -3.90 14.47 -8.19
C LEU A 44 -5.10 13.55 -7.97
N ALA A 45 -6.11 13.59 -8.85
CA ALA A 45 -7.29 12.74 -8.73
C ALA A 45 -6.93 11.24 -8.82
N LYS A 46 -5.97 10.87 -9.67
CA LYS A 46 -5.51 9.48 -9.81
C LYS A 46 -4.48 9.07 -8.74
N GLY A 47 -3.69 10.02 -8.25
CA GLY A 47 -2.60 9.77 -7.30
C GLY A 47 -3.04 9.76 -5.84
N LEU A 48 -3.96 10.64 -5.44
CA LEU A 48 -4.40 10.74 -4.04
C LEU A 48 -4.97 9.42 -3.47
N PRO A 49 -5.79 8.65 -4.20
CA PRO A 49 -6.30 7.37 -3.70
C PRO A 49 -5.22 6.32 -3.42
N ALA A 50 -4.01 6.45 -3.98
CA ALA A 50 -2.93 5.50 -3.75
C ALA A 50 -2.34 5.59 -2.33
N PHE A 51 -2.55 6.72 -1.62
CA PHE A 51 -2.15 6.87 -0.23
C PHE A 51 -3.10 6.18 0.76
N TRP A 52 -4.27 5.74 0.28
CA TRP A 52 -5.23 4.99 1.07
C TRP A 52 -5.14 3.51 0.72
N GLN A 53 -4.89 2.70 1.74
CA GLN A 53 -4.76 1.25 1.61
C GLN A 53 -5.62 0.56 2.65
N THR A 54 -6.20 -0.56 2.24
CA THR A 54 -6.84 -1.49 3.15
C THR A 54 -5.79 -1.98 4.16
N SER A 55 -6.16 -2.01 5.43
CA SER A 55 -5.30 -2.39 6.53
C SER A 55 -6.12 -2.98 7.67
N MET A 56 -5.46 -3.68 8.59
CA MET A 56 -6.08 -4.23 9.78
C MET A 56 -5.15 -4.14 10.99
N ASN A 57 -5.73 -3.88 12.16
CA ASN A 57 -5.00 -3.96 13.43
C ASN A 57 -5.17 -5.36 14.03
N VAL A 58 -4.05 -6.05 14.25
CA VAL A 58 -4.02 -7.43 14.73
C VAL A 58 -3.15 -7.55 15.99
N PRO A 59 -3.66 -8.17 17.07
CA PRO A 59 -2.88 -8.44 18.27
C PRO A 59 -1.99 -9.67 18.07
N VAL A 60 -0.74 -9.45 17.67
CA VAL A 60 0.23 -10.51 17.40
C VAL A 60 0.90 -10.95 18.68
N TYR A 61 0.78 -12.23 19.00
CA TYR A 61 1.58 -12.88 20.03
C TYR A 61 2.76 -13.58 19.37
N PHE A 62 3.99 -13.16 19.69
CA PHE A 62 5.21 -13.79 19.20
C PHE A 62 5.45 -15.10 19.95
N ASP A 63 4.67 -16.14 19.62
CA ASP A 63 4.67 -17.40 20.35
C ASP A 63 6.03 -18.12 20.25
N PRO A 64 6.71 -18.39 21.39
CA PRO A 64 7.95 -19.17 21.40
C PRO A 64 7.80 -20.58 20.82
N LYS A 65 6.58 -21.14 20.79
CA LYS A 65 6.30 -22.45 20.19
C LYS A 65 6.29 -22.43 18.67
N VAL A 66 6.00 -21.27 18.06
CA VAL A 66 6.03 -21.08 16.61
C VAL A 66 7.44 -20.67 16.19
N ILE A 67 8.05 -19.74 16.94
CA ILE A 67 9.41 -19.24 16.68
C ILE A 67 10.44 -20.20 17.31
N ASP A 68 10.49 -21.44 16.81
CA ASP A 68 11.39 -22.50 17.31
C ASP A 68 12.79 -22.42 16.67
N ALA A 69 13.40 -21.24 16.69
CA ALA A 69 14.76 -21.03 16.18
C ALA A 69 15.83 -21.12 17.28
N GLY A 70 15.42 -21.18 18.55
CA GLY A 70 16.31 -21.11 19.70
C GLY A 70 16.85 -19.69 19.97
N PRO A 71 17.62 -19.52 21.06
CA PRO A 71 18.16 -18.22 21.43
C PRO A 71 19.24 -17.77 20.44
N VAL A 72 19.41 -16.44 20.32
CA VAL A 72 20.45 -15.86 19.48
C VAL A 72 21.83 -16.36 19.94
N PRO A 73 22.67 -16.91 19.02
CA PRO A 73 24.01 -17.36 19.35
C PRO A 73 24.85 -16.22 19.91
N VAL A 74 25.41 -16.42 21.11
CA VAL A 74 26.36 -15.49 21.74
C VAL A 74 27.76 -16.10 21.66
N ARG A 75 28.79 -15.28 21.46
CA ARG A 75 30.19 -15.73 21.47
C ARG A 75 30.55 -16.31 22.83
N THR A 76 31.13 -17.52 22.83
CA THR A 76 31.63 -18.16 24.04
C THR A 76 33.14 -17.99 24.19
N GLN A 77 33.65 -18.04 25.42
CA GLN A 77 35.09 -17.93 25.66
C GLN A 77 35.83 -19.12 25.04
N GLY A 78 36.84 -18.85 24.23
CA GLY A 78 37.64 -19.87 23.54
C GLY A 78 37.09 -20.34 22.19
N GLU A 79 35.96 -19.81 21.73
CA GLU A 79 35.37 -20.14 20.43
C GLU A 79 36.11 -19.46 19.27
N THR A 80 36.34 -20.20 18.18
CA THR A 80 36.90 -19.61 16.96
C THR A 80 35.84 -18.78 16.23
N PRO A 81 36.22 -17.71 15.51
CA PRO A 81 35.26 -16.93 14.72
C PRO A 81 34.44 -17.76 13.72
N ALA A 82 35.02 -18.85 13.18
CA ALA A 82 34.37 -19.74 12.24
C ALA A 82 33.22 -20.54 12.88
N HIS A 83 33.43 -21.11 14.07
CA HIS A 83 32.37 -21.85 14.78
C HIS A 83 31.22 -20.93 15.22
N TYR A 84 31.53 -19.71 15.68
CA TYR A 84 30.48 -18.72 15.96
C TYR A 84 29.64 -18.42 14.72
N GLN A 85 30.29 -18.22 13.56
CA GLN A 85 29.61 -17.92 12.31
C GLN A 85 28.72 -19.08 11.85
N GLU A 86 29.17 -20.32 12.01
CA GLU A 86 28.38 -21.53 11.70
C GLU A 86 27.09 -21.59 12.53
N ARG A 87 27.18 -21.39 13.85
CA ARG A 87 25.98 -21.33 14.72
C ARG A 87 25.05 -20.19 14.36
N TYR A 88 25.62 -19.04 14.03
CA TYR A 88 24.84 -17.88 13.62
C TYR A 88 24.08 -18.16 12.32
N VAL A 89 24.71 -18.75 11.30
CA VAL A 89 24.06 -19.12 10.04
C VAL A 89 22.98 -20.19 10.24
N ASP A 90 23.23 -21.19 11.09
CA ASP A 90 22.21 -22.20 11.46
C ASP A 90 20.99 -21.54 12.11
N TRP A 91 21.21 -20.64 13.07
CA TRP A 91 20.14 -19.87 13.71
C TRP A 91 19.36 -19.01 12.69
N GLN A 92 20.05 -18.30 11.79
CA GLN A 92 19.41 -17.51 10.73
C GLN A 92 18.57 -18.39 9.80
N THR A 93 19.07 -19.58 9.47
CA THR A 93 18.36 -20.55 8.62
C THR A 93 17.08 -21.02 9.31
N LYS A 94 17.15 -21.39 10.60
CA LYS A 94 15.97 -21.77 11.39
C LYS A 94 14.95 -20.65 11.49
N MET A 95 15.40 -19.42 11.77
CA MET A 95 14.54 -18.24 11.77
C MET A 95 13.85 -18.00 10.41
N GLY A 96 14.53 -18.31 9.31
CA GLY A 96 13.96 -18.24 7.96
C GLY A 96 12.91 -19.31 7.66
N MET A 97 12.92 -20.43 8.39
CA MET A 97 11.97 -21.54 8.23
C MET A 97 10.74 -21.43 9.15
N VAL A 98 10.69 -20.44 10.04
CA VAL A 98 9.54 -20.19 10.91
C VAL A 98 8.32 -19.79 10.07
N ASP A 99 7.15 -20.33 10.43
CA ASP A 99 5.86 -19.94 9.86
C ASP A 99 5.40 -18.60 10.46
N TRP A 100 5.93 -17.50 9.93
CA TRP A 100 5.62 -16.14 10.36
C TRP A 100 4.16 -15.75 10.07
N ASP A 101 3.57 -16.30 9.01
CA ASP A 101 2.15 -16.12 8.67
C ASP A 101 1.25 -16.62 9.79
N SER A 102 1.59 -17.76 10.40
CA SER A 102 0.79 -18.30 11.52
C SER A 102 0.63 -17.32 12.69
N LEU A 103 1.60 -16.42 12.94
CA LEU A 103 1.50 -15.41 13.99
C LEU A 103 0.43 -14.37 13.69
N ILE A 104 0.34 -13.93 12.42
CA ILE A 104 -0.68 -12.98 11.94
C ILE A 104 -2.05 -13.66 11.97
N VAL A 105 -2.14 -14.85 11.36
CA VAL A 105 -3.36 -15.67 11.31
C VAL A 105 -3.90 -15.97 12.71
N ASN A 106 -3.04 -16.37 13.65
CA ASN A 106 -3.44 -16.59 15.05
C ASN A 106 -3.91 -15.31 15.72
N GLY A 107 -3.27 -14.17 15.43
CA GLY A 107 -3.71 -12.86 15.92
C GLY A 107 -5.09 -12.46 15.38
N MET A 108 -5.36 -12.72 14.10
CA MET A 108 -6.67 -12.47 13.47
C MET A 108 -7.76 -13.31 14.12
N ILE A 109 -7.51 -14.61 14.31
CA ILE A 109 -8.44 -15.54 14.98
C ILE A 109 -8.63 -15.16 16.46
N ALA A 110 -7.58 -14.69 17.14
CA ALA A 110 -7.70 -14.22 18.51
C ALA A 110 -8.59 -12.97 18.64
N LYS A 111 -8.66 -12.13 17.58
CA LYS A 111 -9.52 -10.96 17.52
C LYS A 111 -10.96 -11.31 17.14
N ASP A 112 -11.15 -12.22 16.18
CA ASP A 112 -12.45 -12.77 15.79
C ASP A 112 -12.38 -14.31 15.69
N PRO A 113 -12.81 -15.04 16.74
CA PRO A 113 -12.76 -16.50 16.76
C PRO A 113 -13.59 -17.18 15.65
N SER A 114 -14.55 -16.47 15.04
CA SER A 114 -15.33 -17.02 13.92
C SER A 114 -14.48 -17.27 12.67
N LEU A 115 -13.30 -16.66 12.58
CA LEU A 115 -12.36 -16.84 11.48
C LEU A 115 -11.62 -18.18 11.53
N ALA A 116 -11.68 -18.92 12.63
CA ALA A 116 -10.96 -20.17 12.80
C ALA A 116 -11.32 -21.23 11.73
N SER A 117 -12.57 -21.27 11.28
CA SER A 117 -13.01 -22.21 10.23
C SER A 117 -12.57 -21.80 8.82
N GLN A 118 -12.06 -20.58 8.65
CA GLN A 118 -11.63 -20.01 7.37
C GLN A 118 -10.12 -19.76 7.36
N ARG A 119 -9.37 -20.44 8.25
CA ARG A 119 -7.94 -20.25 8.48
C ARG A 119 -7.12 -20.25 7.19
N ASP A 120 -7.43 -21.17 6.28
CA ASP A 120 -6.69 -21.39 5.04
C ASP A 120 -6.76 -20.18 4.08
N TYR A 121 -7.75 -19.31 4.24
CA TYR A 121 -7.93 -18.10 3.43
C TYR A 121 -7.35 -16.84 4.08
N LEU A 122 -6.96 -16.90 5.36
CA LEU A 122 -6.58 -15.69 6.11
C LEU A 122 -5.26 -15.10 5.64
N SER A 123 -4.31 -15.92 5.19
CA SER A 123 -3.04 -15.45 4.63
C SER A 123 -3.20 -14.67 3.34
N SER A 124 -4.30 -14.87 2.60
CA SER A 124 -4.62 -14.13 1.38
C SER A 124 -5.23 -12.74 1.63
N LEU A 125 -5.49 -12.38 2.89
CA LEU A 125 -6.12 -11.09 3.24
C LEU A 125 -5.13 -9.97 3.47
N TYR A 126 -3.86 -10.29 3.70
CA TYR A 126 -2.80 -9.34 3.99
C TYR A 126 -1.63 -9.52 3.03
N ALA A 127 -0.83 -8.49 2.88
CA ALA A 127 0.30 -8.55 1.98
C ALA A 127 1.36 -9.54 2.49
N SER A 128 1.87 -10.40 1.60
CA SER A 128 2.90 -11.40 1.94
C SER A 128 4.15 -10.80 2.61
N SER A 129 4.44 -9.53 2.32
CA SER A 129 5.55 -8.79 2.92
C SER A 129 5.46 -8.62 4.44
N GLU A 130 4.25 -8.69 4.99
CA GLU A 130 4.01 -8.49 6.42
C GLU A 130 4.58 -9.63 7.28
N ALA A 131 4.60 -10.85 6.76
CA ALA A 131 5.25 -11.99 7.42
C ALA A 131 6.77 -11.75 7.52
N TYR A 132 7.39 -11.25 6.44
CA TYR A 132 8.80 -10.84 6.48
C TYR A 132 9.04 -9.66 7.41
N ARG A 133 8.09 -8.72 7.50
CA ARG A 133 8.18 -7.61 8.46
C ARG A 133 8.21 -8.11 9.90
N LEU A 134 7.39 -9.10 10.25
CA LEU A 134 7.44 -9.73 11.58
C LEU A 134 8.76 -10.42 11.85
N ARG A 135 9.25 -11.19 10.87
CA ARG A 135 10.59 -11.81 10.95
C ARG A 135 11.64 -10.75 11.25
N ASP A 136 11.71 -9.70 10.44
CA ASP A 136 12.72 -8.66 10.53
C ASP A 136 12.64 -7.89 11.86
N MET A 137 11.42 -7.68 12.39
CA MET A 137 11.22 -7.15 13.75
C MET A 137 11.87 -8.04 14.82
N VAL A 138 11.69 -9.36 14.76
CA VAL A 138 12.29 -10.30 15.72
C VAL A 138 13.80 -10.42 15.53
N PHE A 139 14.30 -10.33 14.30
CA PHE A 139 15.75 -10.27 14.05
C PHE A 139 16.39 -9.02 14.63
N ALA A 140 15.72 -7.87 14.54
CA ALA A 140 16.18 -6.62 15.10
C ALA A 140 16.08 -6.59 16.64
N ASP A 141 15.00 -7.14 17.19
CA ASP A 141 14.77 -7.27 18.64
C ASP A 141 14.20 -8.65 19.00
N PRO A 142 15.09 -9.62 19.34
CA PRO A 142 14.68 -10.95 19.78
C PRO A 142 13.89 -10.94 21.10
N SER A 143 13.91 -9.84 21.86
CA SER A 143 13.13 -9.72 23.11
C SER A 143 11.62 -9.67 22.88
N LEU A 144 11.18 -9.54 21.63
CA LEU A 144 9.78 -9.62 21.23
C LEU A 144 9.20 -11.03 21.43
N ILE A 145 10.02 -12.08 21.36
CA ILE A 145 9.58 -13.46 21.55
C ILE A 145 8.95 -13.62 22.95
N GLY A 146 7.72 -14.11 23.00
CA GLY A 146 6.90 -14.24 24.22
C GLY A 146 6.10 -12.98 24.58
N LYS A 147 6.17 -11.89 23.80
CA LYS A 147 5.37 -10.68 24.00
C LYS A 147 4.20 -10.62 23.03
N LYS A 148 3.22 -9.77 23.37
CA LYS A 148 2.06 -9.46 22.53
C LYS A 148 2.09 -8.00 22.12
N GLU A 149 2.03 -7.73 20.83
CA GLU A 149 2.06 -6.39 20.26
C GLU A 149 0.87 -6.16 19.32
N ASN A 150 0.27 -4.98 19.36
CA ASN A 150 -0.78 -4.60 18.43
C ASN A 150 -0.16 -3.96 17.20
N LEU A 151 -0.22 -4.65 16.07
CA LEU A 151 0.42 -4.23 14.84
C LEU A 151 -0.62 -3.97 13.75
N THR A 152 -0.38 -2.93 12.97
CA THR A 152 -1.14 -2.66 11.75
C THR A 152 -0.50 -3.40 10.59
N PHE A 153 -1.30 -4.17 9.87
CA PHE A 153 -0.94 -4.92 8.68
C PHE A 153 -1.61 -4.35 7.46
N LEU A 154 -0.88 -4.27 6.35
CA LEU A 154 -1.47 -3.93 5.06
C LEU A 154 -2.26 -5.11 4.50
N GLY A 155 -3.43 -4.80 3.94
CA GLY A 155 -4.24 -5.75 3.18
C GLY A 155 -3.53 -6.17 1.90
N ASP A 156 -3.87 -7.36 1.41
CA ASP A 156 -3.40 -7.83 0.10
C ASP A 156 -3.83 -6.87 -1.03
N ALA A 157 -3.02 -6.75 -2.08
CA ALA A 157 -3.31 -5.83 -3.18
C ALA A 157 -4.61 -6.16 -3.92
N ASN A 158 -4.88 -7.45 -4.16
CA ASN A 158 -6.11 -7.88 -4.82
C ASN A 158 -7.32 -7.65 -3.92
N VAL A 159 -7.16 -7.83 -2.60
CA VAL A 159 -8.18 -7.50 -1.60
C VAL A 159 -8.46 -6.01 -1.55
N ASP A 160 -7.42 -5.16 -1.59
CA ASP A 160 -7.58 -3.70 -1.63
C ASP A 160 -8.32 -3.25 -2.89
N VAL A 161 -7.95 -3.77 -4.06
CA VAL A 161 -8.64 -3.50 -5.34
C VAL A 161 -10.10 -3.96 -5.27
N TRP A 162 -10.35 -5.16 -4.74
CA TRP A 162 -11.69 -5.69 -4.53
C TRP A 162 -12.52 -4.74 -3.67
N LEU A 163 -12.03 -4.36 -2.50
CA LEU A 163 -12.74 -3.53 -1.53
C LEU A 163 -12.90 -2.07 -1.98
N LYS A 164 -12.01 -1.54 -2.82
CA LYS A 164 -12.17 -0.23 -3.47
C LYS A 164 -13.30 -0.22 -4.50
N GLY A 165 -13.65 -1.38 -5.06
CA GLY A 165 -14.80 -1.52 -5.96
C GLY A 165 -14.60 -0.93 -7.36
N ASN A 166 -13.38 -0.58 -7.73
CA ASN A 166 -13.03 -0.07 -9.07
C ASN A 166 -12.87 -1.20 -10.10
N ILE A 167 -13.61 -2.30 -9.93
CA ILE A 167 -13.58 -3.50 -10.76
C ILE A 167 -15.00 -3.92 -11.11
N ASP A 168 -15.14 -4.62 -12.23
CA ASP A 168 -16.42 -5.21 -12.61
C ASP A 168 -16.68 -6.50 -11.81
N ARG A 169 -17.44 -6.37 -10.73
CA ARG A 169 -17.84 -7.50 -9.88
C ARG A 169 -18.90 -8.40 -10.52
N SER A 170 -19.44 -8.04 -11.69
CA SER A 170 -20.42 -8.86 -12.41
C SER A 170 -19.79 -9.93 -13.31
N LEU A 171 -18.46 -9.86 -13.50
CA LEU A 171 -17.73 -10.87 -14.26
C LEU A 171 -17.79 -12.25 -13.58
N PRO A 172 -17.78 -13.34 -14.36
CA PRO A 172 -17.74 -14.69 -13.80
C PRO A 172 -16.49 -14.95 -12.94
N ASP A 173 -16.57 -15.92 -12.04
CA ASP A 173 -15.53 -16.17 -11.03
C ASP A 173 -14.15 -16.49 -11.61
N ASP A 174 -14.09 -17.12 -12.79
CA ASP A 174 -12.84 -17.44 -13.50
C ASP A 174 -12.11 -16.21 -14.06
N GLN A 175 -12.78 -15.06 -14.11
CA GLN A 175 -12.23 -13.77 -14.54
C GLN A 175 -11.92 -12.84 -13.36
N GLN A 176 -12.19 -13.27 -12.12
CA GLN A 176 -11.88 -12.51 -10.92
C GLN A 176 -10.48 -12.88 -10.40
N GLN A 177 -9.74 -11.91 -9.86
CA GLN A 177 -8.40 -12.15 -9.30
C GLN A 177 -8.43 -12.89 -7.96
N LEU A 178 -9.56 -12.84 -7.25
CA LEU A 178 -9.75 -13.44 -5.94
C LEU A 178 -10.76 -14.57 -6.00
N ASP A 179 -10.47 -15.65 -5.29
CA ASP A 179 -11.42 -16.75 -5.10
C ASP A 179 -12.72 -16.26 -4.42
N PRO A 180 -13.87 -16.89 -4.71
CA PRO A 180 -15.17 -16.53 -4.12
C PRO A 180 -15.16 -16.44 -2.59
N GLU A 181 -14.46 -17.35 -1.94
CA GLU A 181 -14.36 -17.43 -0.48
C GLU A 181 -13.61 -16.23 0.09
N ILE A 182 -12.50 -15.84 -0.53
CA ILE A 182 -11.69 -14.69 -0.13
C ILE A 182 -12.48 -13.39 -0.34
N ARG A 183 -13.21 -13.27 -1.46
CA ARG A 183 -14.06 -12.10 -1.74
C ARG A 183 -15.14 -11.91 -0.68
N LYS A 184 -15.85 -12.99 -0.35
CA LYS A 184 -16.89 -12.98 0.69
C LYS A 184 -16.31 -12.63 2.06
N LEU A 185 -15.16 -13.21 2.39
CA LEU A 185 -14.48 -12.95 3.65
C LEU A 185 -13.99 -11.50 3.75
N ALA A 186 -13.41 -10.96 2.68
CA ALA A 186 -12.98 -9.57 2.62
C ALA A 186 -14.16 -8.60 2.81
N ASP A 187 -15.29 -8.84 2.15
CA ASP A 187 -16.48 -8.01 2.30
C ASP A 187 -17.07 -8.10 3.74
N ASP A 188 -17.10 -9.28 4.36
CA ASP A 188 -17.53 -9.47 5.77
C ASP A 188 -16.60 -8.73 6.75
N LEU A 189 -15.29 -8.88 6.59
CA LEU A 189 -14.31 -8.22 7.46
C LEU A 189 -14.33 -6.70 7.30
N LYS A 190 -14.60 -6.19 6.10
CA LYS A 190 -14.82 -4.76 5.87
C LYS A 190 -16.11 -4.28 6.56
N ALA A 191 -17.19 -5.05 6.45
CA ALA A 191 -18.46 -4.72 7.10
C ALA A 191 -18.35 -4.71 8.64
N LYS A 192 -17.52 -5.58 9.20
CA LYS A 192 -17.21 -5.64 10.64
C LYS A 192 -16.19 -4.58 11.11
N GLY A 193 -15.61 -3.79 10.21
CA GLY A 193 -14.56 -2.82 10.54
C GLY A 193 -13.23 -3.47 10.97
N VAL A 194 -12.99 -4.73 10.60
CA VAL A 194 -11.69 -5.38 10.82
C VAL A 194 -10.70 -4.92 9.75
N LEU A 195 -11.16 -4.87 8.49
CA LEU A 195 -10.43 -4.26 7.38
C LEU A 195 -10.91 -2.82 7.20
N GLU A 196 -10.00 -1.88 7.39
CA GLU A 196 -10.26 -0.46 7.30
C GLU A 196 -9.35 0.19 6.26
N ASN A 197 -9.86 1.20 5.56
CA ASN A 197 -9.07 2.00 4.64
C ASN A 197 -8.31 3.08 5.43
N THR A 198 -7.01 2.91 5.59
CA THR A 198 -6.17 3.84 6.35
C THR A 198 -5.17 4.56 5.46
N PHE A 199 -4.72 5.72 5.92
CA PHE A 199 -3.69 6.49 5.21
C PHE A 199 -2.32 5.86 5.47
N ASN A 200 -1.64 5.40 4.41
CA ASN A 200 -0.34 4.78 4.52
C ASN A 200 0.77 5.83 4.74
N THR A 201 1.08 6.10 6.01
CA THR A 201 2.19 6.99 6.40
C THR A 201 3.58 6.38 6.21
N THR A 202 3.66 5.06 6.01
CA THR A 202 4.92 4.33 5.81
C THR A 202 5.63 4.77 4.53
N LEU A 203 4.88 5.18 3.50
CA LEU A 203 5.42 5.76 2.26
C LEU A 203 6.31 6.99 2.48
N PHE A 204 6.13 7.72 3.58
CA PHE A 204 6.93 8.91 3.91
C PHE A 204 8.08 8.60 4.87
N LYS A 205 8.10 7.42 5.51
CA LYS A 205 9.07 7.05 6.55
C LYS A 205 10.08 5.99 6.07
N ASN A 206 9.72 5.16 5.09
CA ASN A 206 10.59 4.12 4.54
C ASN A 206 11.19 4.57 3.19
N PRO A 207 12.51 4.79 3.10
CA PRO A 207 13.17 5.23 1.86
C PRO A 207 13.51 4.09 0.88
N ASP A 208 13.20 2.83 1.21
CA ASP A 208 13.47 1.69 0.32
C ASP A 208 12.32 1.51 -0.69
N SER A 209 12.44 2.18 -1.84
CA SER A 209 11.47 2.12 -2.94
C SER A 209 11.52 0.83 -3.77
N ARG A 210 12.29 -0.19 -3.37
CA ARG A 210 12.50 -1.40 -4.20
C ARG A 210 11.52 -2.53 -3.91
N SER A 211 10.90 -2.57 -2.75
CA SER A 211 9.83 -3.51 -2.40
C SER A 211 8.55 -2.71 -2.15
N SER A 212 7.59 -2.79 -3.09
CA SER A 212 6.23 -2.39 -2.75
C SER A 212 5.79 -3.27 -1.57
N PRO A 213 5.25 -2.69 -0.48
CA PRO A 213 4.74 -3.49 0.63
C PRO A 213 3.65 -4.47 0.22
N ALA A 214 3.03 -4.30 -0.95
CA ALA A 214 1.90 -5.09 -1.42
C ALA A 214 2.15 -5.81 -2.78
N ILE A 215 3.41 -6.19 -3.10
CA ILE A 215 3.68 -7.12 -4.21
C ILE A 215 3.86 -8.54 -3.66
#